data_AF-A0AAD9VGP6-F1
#
_entry.id   AF-A0AAD9VGP6-F1
#
_cell.length_a   1.000
_cell.length_b   1.000
_cell.length_c   1.000
_cell.angle_alpha   90.00
_cell.angle_beta   90.00
_cell.angle_gamma   90.00
#
_symmetry.space_group_name_H-M   'P 1'
#
loop_
_entity.id
_entity.type
_entity.pdbx_description
1 polymer ?
#
loop_
_entity_poly.entity_id
_entity_poly.type
_entity_poly.pdbx_seq_one_letter_code
_entity_poly.pdbx_strand_id
1 'polypeptide(L)'
;MDKDNSKEKIPLQHMSTYDDQLFSSSGGQTTQVNGDGHRCYFFTKRCLISILALLGFCNVYALRVNLSVAIVAMVDKKRIQGAEGKVIEEPAEFYWNSEEQALRVFIGLCEGVVFPANHAVWTKWAPPLERSTLTTVAASGSHIGTVIAMPLSGLLAQHLGWTSVFYVFGKL
;
A
#
# COMPACT_ATOMS: atom_id res chain seq x y z
N MET A 1 20.22 20.99 56.64
CA MET A 1 19.54 19.76 57.11
C MET A 1 18.38 19.53 56.18
N ASP A 2 18.77 19.01 55.03
CA ASP A 2 17.91 18.58 53.93
C ASP A 2 17.05 17.41 54.36
N LYS A 3 15.75 17.49 54.08
CA LYS A 3 14.93 16.33 53.74
C LYS A 3 14.08 16.69 52.52
N ASP A 4 14.76 16.61 51.38
CA ASP A 4 14.24 16.05 50.14
C ASP A 4 13.41 14.78 50.43
N ASN A 5 12.25 14.63 49.79
CA ASN A 5 12.02 13.50 48.87
C ASN A 5 10.58 13.51 48.33
N SER A 6 10.51 13.82 47.03
CA SER A 6 9.61 13.24 46.01
C SER A 6 8.13 13.03 46.34
N LYS A 7 7.34 13.90 45.71
CA LYS A 7 6.16 13.44 44.98
C LYS A 7 6.53 12.20 44.18
N GLU A 8 5.87 11.09 44.47
CA GLU A 8 6.01 9.82 43.78
C GLU A 8 5.70 10.02 42.29
N LYS A 9 6.76 10.22 41.51
CA LYS A 9 6.71 10.23 40.06
C LYS A 9 6.69 8.77 39.65
N ILE A 10 5.49 8.21 39.46
CA ILE A 10 5.34 6.85 38.94
C ILE A 10 6.08 6.79 37.59
N PRO A 11 7.15 6.00 37.46
CA PRO A 11 7.85 5.86 36.20
C PRO A 11 6.97 5.02 35.26
N LEU A 12 6.60 5.58 34.11
CA LEU A 12 5.85 4.95 33.02
C LEU A 12 6.54 3.70 32.40
N GLN A 13 7.65 3.24 32.98
CA GLN A 13 8.40 2.06 32.55
C GLN A 13 7.67 0.74 32.87
N HIS A 14 6.80 0.70 33.88
CA HIS A 14 6.25 -0.57 34.37
C HIS A 14 5.03 -1.09 33.58
N MET A 15 4.42 -0.28 32.71
CA MET A 15 3.26 -0.69 31.91
C MET A 15 3.65 -1.50 30.66
N SER A 16 4.86 -1.26 30.11
CA SER A 16 5.31 -1.94 28.88
C SER A 16 5.66 -3.42 29.13
N THR A 17 6.02 -3.80 30.35
CA THR A 17 6.54 -5.14 30.65
C THR A 17 5.45 -6.20 30.79
N TYR A 18 4.21 -5.81 31.12
CA TYR A 18 3.11 -6.77 31.35
C TYR A 18 2.56 -7.37 30.06
N ASP A 19 2.46 -6.59 28.98
CA ASP A 19 1.99 -7.11 27.69
C ASP A 19 3.01 -8.08 27.07
N ASP A 20 4.31 -7.84 27.26
CA ASP A 20 5.38 -8.74 26.80
C ASP A 20 5.34 -10.10 27.50
N GLN A 21 4.93 -10.14 28.77
CA GLN A 21 4.80 -11.37 29.55
C GLN A 21 3.57 -12.19 29.12
N LEU A 22 2.51 -11.54 28.63
CA LEU A 22 1.28 -12.21 28.22
C LEU A 22 1.47 -12.99 26.90
N PHE A 23 2.23 -12.45 25.95
CA PHE A 23 2.54 -13.14 24.68
C PHE A 23 3.55 -14.29 24.83
N SER A 24 4.33 -14.31 25.93
CA SER A 24 5.37 -15.31 26.13
C SER A 24 4.89 -16.56 26.91
N SER A 25 3.70 -16.54 27.51
CA SER A 25 3.24 -17.63 28.40
C SER A 25 2.34 -18.69 27.73
N SER A 26 1.80 -18.43 26.53
CA SER A 26 0.82 -19.34 25.90
C SER A 26 1.41 -20.32 24.85
N GLY A 27 2.62 -20.84 25.08
CA GLY A 27 3.24 -21.82 24.16
C GLY A 27 4.27 -22.75 24.82
N GLY A 28 3.81 -23.73 25.58
CA GLY A 28 4.65 -24.78 26.15
C GLY A 28 4.83 -26.01 25.25
N GLN A 29 6.10 -26.33 24.95
CA GLN A 29 6.73 -27.63 24.64
C GLN A 29 6.32 -28.34 23.31
N THR A 30 7.18 -28.96 22.49
CA THR A 30 8.53 -29.53 22.64
C THR A 30 9.07 -29.85 21.23
N THR A 31 10.35 -29.58 20.94
CA THR A 31 11.35 -30.52 20.39
C THR A 31 12.63 -29.73 20.11
N GLN A 32 13.72 -30.16 20.73
CA GLN A 32 15.08 -29.65 20.55
C GLN A 32 15.61 -30.05 19.16
N VAL A 33 15.90 -29.08 18.30
CA VAL A 33 16.77 -29.26 17.14
C VAL A 33 17.71 -28.07 17.06
N ASN A 34 19.01 -28.36 17.15
CA ASN A 34 20.22 -27.58 16.88
C ASN A 34 20.13 -26.04 16.74
N GLY A 35 21.07 -25.38 17.41
CA GLY A 35 21.36 -23.95 17.28
C GLY A 35 21.51 -23.49 15.84
N ASP A 36 21.18 -22.21 15.61
CA ASP A 36 21.16 -21.45 14.34
C ASP A 36 19.83 -21.35 13.58
N GLY A 37 18.72 -21.90 14.11
CA GLY A 37 17.40 -21.79 13.46
C GLY A 37 16.52 -20.59 13.86
N HIS A 38 16.65 -20.06 15.08
CA HIS A 38 15.67 -19.12 15.65
C HIS A 38 15.86 -17.65 15.27
N ARG A 39 17.09 -17.21 14.97
CA ARG A 39 17.37 -15.84 14.52
C ARG A 39 16.91 -15.60 13.08
N CYS A 40 16.91 -16.65 12.25
CA CYS A 40 16.48 -16.59 10.86
C CYS A 40 14.95 -16.49 10.75
N TYR A 41 14.18 -17.27 11.52
CA TYR A 41 12.72 -17.30 11.41
C TYR A 41 12.01 -15.99 11.80
N PHE A 42 12.49 -15.29 12.81
CA PHE A 42 11.88 -14.04 13.26
C PHE A 42 12.13 -12.89 12.28
N PHE A 43 13.32 -12.85 11.69
CA PHE A 43 13.71 -11.90 10.66
C PHE A 43 13.01 -12.19 9.33
N THR A 44 12.94 -13.47 8.92
CA THR A 44 12.22 -13.90 7.70
C THR A 44 10.73 -13.59 7.78
N LYS A 45 10.05 -13.83 8.92
CA LYS A 45 8.61 -13.51 9.06
C LYS A 45 8.33 -12.01 8.97
N ARG A 46 9.22 -11.16 9.51
CA ARG A 46 9.09 -9.70 9.42
C ARG A 46 9.40 -9.17 8.02
N CYS A 47 10.43 -9.70 7.37
CA CYS A 47 10.71 -9.43 5.95
C CYS A 47 9.53 -9.83 5.06
N LEU A 48 8.87 -10.96 5.33
CA LEU A 48 7.66 -11.36 4.62
C LEU A 48 6.55 -10.32 4.76
N ILE A 49 6.31 -9.78 5.94
CA ILE A 49 5.31 -8.72 6.15
C ILE A 49 5.70 -7.45 5.38
N SER A 50 6.98 -7.07 5.38
CA SER A 50 7.45 -5.91 4.58
C SER A 50 7.38 -6.16 3.07
N ILE A 51 7.62 -7.39 2.60
CA ILE A 51 7.46 -7.76 1.19
C ILE A 51 5.99 -7.73 0.80
N LEU A 52 5.09 -8.25 1.65
CA LEU A 52 3.65 -8.17 1.42
C LEU A 52 3.16 -6.71 1.41
N ALA A 53 3.66 -5.88 2.32
CA ALA A 53 3.37 -4.44 2.33
C ALA A 53 3.90 -3.77 1.06
N LEU A 54 5.14 -4.07 0.64
CA LEU A 54 5.73 -3.58 -0.60
C LEU A 54 4.89 -3.99 -1.82
N LEU A 55 4.48 -5.26 -1.92
CA LEU A 55 3.62 -5.76 -2.99
C LEU A 55 2.25 -5.08 -2.99
N GLY A 56 1.66 -4.87 -1.80
CA GLY A 56 0.41 -4.13 -1.65
C GLY A 56 0.54 -2.68 -2.14
N PHE A 57 1.63 -1.98 -1.76
CA PHE A 57 1.93 -0.65 -2.27
C PHE A 57 2.18 -0.65 -3.78
N CYS A 58 2.88 -1.64 -4.33
CA CYS A 58 3.05 -1.80 -5.78
C CYS A 58 1.69 -1.94 -6.48
N ASN A 59 0.80 -2.81 -5.99
CA ASN A 59 -0.49 -3.08 -6.63
C ASN A 59 -1.43 -1.86 -6.55
N VAL A 60 -1.54 -1.22 -5.38
CA VAL A 60 -2.35 0.01 -5.22
C VAL A 60 -1.88 1.11 -6.18
N TYR A 61 -0.57 1.33 -6.31
CA TYR A 61 -0.04 2.33 -7.23
C TYR A 61 -0.16 1.95 -8.70
N ALA A 62 -0.14 0.65 -9.02
CA ALA A 62 -0.43 0.17 -10.36
C ALA A 62 -1.90 0.38 -10.75
N LEU A 63 -2.84 0.09 -9.83
CA LEU A 63 -4.27 0.40 -9.98
C LEU A 63 -4.52 1.91 -10.09
N ARG A 64 -3.71 2.74 -9.44
CA ARG A 64 -3.77 4.20 -9.56
C ARG A 64 -3.41 4.69 -10.96
N VAL A 65 -2.43 4.07 -11.62
CA VAL A 65 -2.13 4.38 -13.04
C VAL A 65 -3.33 4.02 -13.91
N ASN A 66 -3.97 2.88 -13.65
CA ASN A 66 -5.18 2.48 -14.36
C ASN A 66 -6.33 3.49 -14.17
N LEU A 67 -6.53 4.01 -12.94
CA LEU A 67 -7.49 5.08 -12.66
C LEU A 67 -7.24 6.34 -13.51
N SER A 68 -5.97 6.66 -13.76
CA SER A 68 -5.57 7.86 -14.52
C SER A 68 -5.86 7.69 -16.01
N VAL A 69 -5.54 6.53 -16.58
CA VAL A 69 -5.91 6.17 -17.96
C VAL A 69 -7.43 6.18 -18.13
N ALA A 70 -8.14 5.65 -17.14
CA ALA A 70 -9.60 5.66 -17.07
C ALA A 70 -10.23 7.05 -16.91
N ILE A 71 -9.47 8.10 -16.60
CA ILE A 71 -9.97 9.49 -16.58
C ILE A 71 -9.70 10.13 -17.94
N VAL A 72 -8.51 9.91 -18.51
CA VAL A 72 -8.14 10.44 -19.82
C VAL A 72 -9.07 9.91 -20.91
N ALA A 73 -9.38 8.62 -20.90
CA ALA A 73 -10.33 8.02 -21.83
C ALA A 73 -11.76 8.60 -21.71
N MET A 74 -12.09 9.19 -20.56
CA MET A 74 -13.44 9.70 -20.27
C MET A 74 -13.61 11.18 -20.58
N VAL A 75 -12.50 11.92 -20.68
CA VAL A 75 -12.52 13.34 -21.05
C VAL A 75 -12.30 13.54 -22.54
N ASP A 76 -11.69 12.56 -23.22
CA ASP A 76 -11.40 12.68 -24.64
C ASP A 76 -12.70 12.55 -25.46
N LYS A 77 -13.06 13.64 -26.15
CA LYS A 77 -14.22 13.71 -27.02
C LYS A 77 -13.75 13.50 -28.45
N LYS A 78 -14.07 12.35 -29.05
CA LYS A 78 -13.66 12.04 -30.41
C LYS A 78 -14.50 12.85 -31.41
N ARG A 79 -13.92 13.94 -31.94
CA ARG A 79 -14.54 14.75 -33.00
C ARG A 79 -14.21 14.16 -34.36
N ILE A 80 -15.14 13.44 -34.97
CA ILE A 80 -14.96 12.93 -36.34
C ILE A 80 -15.47 14.02 -37.29
N GLN A 81 -14.55 14.64 -38.06
CA GLN A 81 -14.94 15.54 -39.14
C GLN A 81 -15.47 14.71 -40.31
N GLY A 82 -16.78 14.72 -40.54
CA GLY A 82 -17.35 14.18 -41.76
C GLY A 82 -16.92 15.02 -42.97
N ALA A 83 -16.92 14.43 -44.16
CA ALA A 83 -16.48 15.04 -45.43
C ALA A 83 -17.19 16.35 -45.82
N GLU A 84 -18.21 16.79 -45.07
CA GLU A 84 -18.93 18.07 -45.22
C GLU A 84 -18.60 19.12 -44.13
N GLY A 85 -17.55 18.93 -43.31
CA GLY A 85 -17.22 19.86 -42.23
C GLY A 85 -18.19 19.79 -41.02
N LYS A 86 -19.15 18.87 -41.04
CA LYS A 86 -20.02 18.57 -39.90
C LYS A 86 -19.22 17.76 -38.87
N VAL A 87 -18.97 18.37 -37.71
CA VAL A 87 -18.35 17.71 -36.56
C VAL A 87 -19.38 16.79 -35.91
N ILE A 88 -19.22 15.49 -36.09
CA ILE A 88 -20.01 14.49 -35.37
C ILE A 88 -19.21 14.18 -34.10
N GLU A 89 -19.72 14.64 -32.96
CA GLU A 89 -19.14 14.39 -31.64
C GLU A 89 -19.64 13.02 -31.17
N GLU A 90 -18.80 12.00 -31.34
CA GLU A 90 -19.08 10.67 -30.77
C GLU A 90 -19.04 10.82 -29.23
N PRO A 91 -20.07 10.33 -28.51
CA PRO A 91 -20.09 10.39 -27.05
C PRO A 91 -18.92 9.60 -26.46
N ALA A 92 -18.49 9.96 -25.24
CA ALA A 92 -17.46 9.23 -24.52
C ALA A 92 -17.74 7.72 -24.57
N GLU A 93 -16.71 6.91 -24.86
CA GLU A 93 -16.79 5.46 -25.10
C GLU A 93 -17.44 4.68 -23.94
N PHE A 94 -17.59 5.32 -22.77
CA PHE A 94 -18.07 4.69 -21.55
C PHE A 94 -19.02 5.59 -20.74
N TYR A 95 -20.20 5.04 -20.44
CA TYR A 95 -21.28 5.70 -19.71
C TYR A 95 -21.08 5.50 -18.20
N TRP A 96 -20.89 6.58 -17.45
CA TRP A 96 -20.64 6.49 -16.02
C TRP A 96 -21.92 6.35 -15.23
N ASN A 97 -22.00 5.28 -14.46
CA ASN A 97 -23.01 5.17 -13.42
C ASN A 97 -22.51 5.89 -12.15
N SER A 98 -23.43 6.47 -11.36
CA SER A 98 -23.08 7.20 -10.12
C SER A 98 -22.29 6.34 -9.12
N GLU A 99 -22.48 5.02 -9.18
CA GLU A 99 -21.77 4.02 -8.38
C GLU A 99 -20.27 3.95 -8.71
N GLU A 100 -19.87 4.04 -9.98
CA GLU A 100 -18.46 3.96 -10.38
C GLU A 100 -17.72 5.26 -10.09
N GLN A 101 -18.39 6.39 -10.21
CA GLN A 101 -17.86 7.69 -9.79
C GLN A 101 -17.61 7.71 -8.27
N ALA A 102 -18.55 7.18 -7.49
CA ALA A 102 -18.42 7.08 -6.04
C ALA A 102 -17.24 6.17 -5.63
N LEU A 103 -17.07 5.02 -6.29
CA LEU A 103 -15.95 4.11 -6.03
C LEU A 103 -14.59 4.80 -6.26
N ARG A 104 -14.44 5.57 -7.33
CA ARG A 104 -13.18 6.27 -7.61
C ARG A 104 -12.88 7.37 -6.59
N VAL A 105 -13.90 8.12 -6.16
CA VAL A 105 -13.76 9.11 -5.07
C VAL A 105 -13.36 8.41 -3.78
N PHE A 106 -13.98 7.28 -3.46
CA PHE A 106 -13.68 6.51 -2.26
C PHE A 106 -12.25 5.96 -2.25
N ILE A 107 -11.80 5.38 -3.37
CA ILE A 107 -10.42 4.88 -3.51
C ILE A 107 -9.40 6.00 -3.29
N GLY A 108 -9.62 7.19 -3.85
CA GLY A 108 -8.75 8.34 -3.64
C GLY A 108 -8.70 8.80 -2.18
N LEU A 109 -9.84 8.77 -1.46
CA LEU A 109 -9.89 9.08 -0.03
C LEU A 109 -9.15 8.03 0.81
N CYS A 110 -9.35 6.75 0.51
CA CYS A 110 -8.65 5.65 1.19
C CYS A 110 -7.14 5.72 1.00
N GLU A 111 -6.67 6.08 -0.19
CA GLU A 111 -5.24 6.23 -0.49
C GLU A 111 -4.57 7.31 0.38
N GLY A 112 -5.28 8.40 0.69
CA GLY A 112 -4.79 9.43 1.61
C GLY A 112 -4.57 8.93 3.06
N VAL A 113 -5.32 7.90 3.48
CA VAL A 113 -5.23 7.32 4.83
C VAL A 113 -4.18 6.19 4.90
N VAL A 114 -3.76 5.64 3.76
CA VAL A 114 -2.81 4.52 3.70
C VAL A 114 -1.45 4.87 4.32
N PHE A 115 -0.89 6.06 4.07
CA PHE A 115 0.41 6.45 4.64
C PHE A 115 0.43 6.56 6.17
N PRO A 116 -0.50 7.29 6.82
CA PRO A 116 -0.55 7.34 8.28
C PRO A 116 -0.93 5.98 8.89
N ALA A 117 -1.80 5.20 8.24
CA ALA A 117 -2.13 3.84 8.70
C ALA A 117 -0.91 2.92 8.65
N ASN A 118 -0.15 2.93 7.56
CA ASN A 118 1.10 2.17 7.42
C ASN A 118 2.09 2.56 8.52
N HIS A 119 2.29 3.86 8.76
CA HIS A 119 3.15 4.34 9.84
C HIS A 119 2.67 3.83 11.21
N ALA A 120 1.36 3.88 11.49
CA ALA A 120 0.78 3.38 12.73
C ALA A 120 0.99 1.86 12.93
N VAL A 121 0.84 1.05 11.88
CA VAL A 121 1.08 -0.39 11.92
C VAL A 121 2.53 -0.68 12.34
N TRP A 122 3.50 -0.05 11.70
CA TRP A 122 4.91 -0.23 12.05
C TRP A 122 5.25 0.33 13.43
N THR A 123 4.52 1.33 13.93
CA THR A 123 4.73 1.84 15.30
C THR A 123 4.37 0.85 16.40
N LYS A 124 3.47 -0.09 16.12
CA LYS A 124 3.03 -1.11 17.08
C LYS A 124 3.74 -2.45 16.88
N TRP A 125 4.06 -2.81 15.63
CA TRP A 125 4.56 -4.15 15.28
C TRP A 125 6.07 -4.22 15.02
N ALA A 126 6.74 -3.11 14.68
CA ALA A 126 8.18 -3.12 14.40
C ALA A 126 9.04 -2.73 15.64
N PRO A 127 10.17 -3.41 15.87
CA PRO A 127 11.18 -2.98 16.82
C PRO A 127 11.64 -1.55 16.52
N PRO A 128 11.84 -0.69 17.54
CA PRO A 128 12.18 0.72 17.33
C PRO A 128 13.47 0.91 16.54
N LEU A 129 14.41 -0.04 16.59
CA LEU A 129 15.70 0.03 15.89
C LEU A 129 15.58 -0.18 14.36
N GLU A 130 14.57 -0.92 13.89
CA GLU A 130 14.44 -1.33 12.48
C GLU A 130 13.17 -0.77 11.80
N ARG A 131 12.30 -0.09 12.57
CA ARG A 131 11.01 0.46 12.13
C ARG A 131 11.13 1.37 10.91
N SER A 132 12.12 2.25 10.91
CA SER A 132 12.36 3.16 9.79
C SER A 132 12.71 2.38 8.53
N THR A 133 13.58 1.37 8.64
CA THR A 133 13.97 0.51 7.51
C THR A 133 12.77 -0.23 6.93
N LEU A 134 11.93 -0.85 7.77
CA LEU A 134 10.75 -1.59 7.32
C LEU A 134 9.70 -0.66 6.66
N THR A 135 9.53 0.55 7.19
CA THR A 135 8.62 1.56 6.62
C THR A 135 9.12 2.04 5.26
N THR A 136 10.41 2.32 5.11
CA THR A 136 11.01 2.76 3.85
C THR A 136 11.00 1.64 2.80
N VAL A 137 11.23 0.39 3.22
CA VAL A 137 11.09 -0.79 2.33
C VAL A 137 9.65 -0.94 1.85
N ALA A 138 8.65 -0.81 2.71
CA ALA A 138 7.25 -0.85 2.27
C ALA A 138 6.93 0.33 1.32
N ALA A 139 7.38 1.54 1.65
CA ALA A 139 7.12 2.75 0.89
C ALA A 139 7.85 2.80 -0.47
N SER A 140 8.97 2.10 -0.64
CA SER A 140 9.66 2.04 -1.94
C SER A 140 8.85 1.30 -3.00
N GLY A 141 7.92 0.42 -2.60
CA GLY A 141 6.99 -0.26 -3.50
C GLY A 141 6.15 0.69 -4.35
N SER A 142 5.77 1.86 -3.83
CA SER A 142 5.00 2.85 -4.62
C SER A 142 5.80 3.40 -5.82
N HIS A 143 7.09 3.62 -5.62
CA HIS A 143 8.00 4.13 -6.66
C HIS A 143 8.27 3.03 -7.68
N ILE A 144 8.55 1.81 -7.23
CA ILE A 144 8.77 0.65 -8.09
C ILE A 144 7.52 0.36 -8.93
N GLY A 145 6.34 0.33 -8.31
CA GLY A 145 5.07 0.12 -8.98
C GLY A 145 4.79 1.18 -10.05
N THR A 146 5.06 2.45 -9.76
CA THR A 146 4.87 3.55 -10.71
C THR A 146 5.84 3.46 -11.90
N VAL A 147 7.12 3.18 -11.63
CA VAL A 147 8.17 3.06 -12.66
C VAL A 147 7.88 1.90 -13.61
N ILE A 148 7.29 0.81 -13.13
CA ILE A 148 6.92 -0.33 -13.97
C ILE A 148 5.58 -0.06 -14.69
N ALA A 149 4.60 0.49 -13.97
CA ALA A 149 3.26 0.64 -14.49
C ALA A 149 3.14 1.73 -15.58
N MET A 150 3.89 2.83 -15.46
CA MET A 150 3.84 3.92 -16.44
C MET A 150 4.27 3.46 -17.85
N PRO A 151 5.47 2.87 -18.06
CA PRO A 151 5.86 2.36 -19.37
C PRO A 151 4.97 1.23 -19.85
N LEU A 152 4.59 0.31 -18.96
CA LEU A 152 3.73 -0.82 -19.29
C LEU A 152 2.36 -0.35 -19.79
N SER A 153 1.77 0.66 -19.16
CA SER A 153 0.50 1.26 -19.59
C SER A 153 0.60 1.93 -20.97
N GLY A 154 1.72 2.61 -21.25
CA GLY A 154 1.98 3.22 -22.56
C GLY A 154 2.14 2.20 -23.68
N LEU A 155 2.91 1.13 -23.42
CA LEU A 155 3.09 0.04 -24.39
C LEU A 155 1.78 -0.72 -24.66
N LEU A 156 1.04 -1.04 -23.59
CA LEU A 156 -0.23 -1.76 -23.68
C LEU A 156 -1.29 -0.96 -24.45
N ALA A 157 -1.38 0.34 -24.19
CA ALA A 157 -2.31 1.23 -24.89
C ALA A 157 -2.03 1.29 -26.40
N GLN A 158 -0.77 1.25 -26.82
CA GLN A 158 -0.38 1.32 -28.24
C GLN A 158 -0.65 0.02 -29.00
N HIS A 159 -0.42 -1.15 -28.39
CA HIS A 159 -0.51 -2.44 -29.10
C HIS A 159 -1.88 -3.12 -28.97
N LEU A 160 -2.54 -3.01 -27.81
CA LEU A 160 -3.75 -3.78 -27.47
C LEU A 160 -4.94 -2.87 -27.09
N GLY A 161 -4.77 -1.56 -27.18
CA GLY A 161 -5.75 -0.59 -26.72
C GLY A 161 -5.77 -0.43 -25.20
N TRP A 162 -6.43 0.62 -24.74
CA TRP A 162 -6.47 1.05 -23.35
C TRP A 162 -7.06 -0.01 -22.39
N THR A 163 -7.95 -0.88 -22.89
CA THR A 163 -8.65 -1.88 -22.08
C THR A 163 -7.73 -2.98 -21.55
N SER A 164 -6.64 -3.27 -22.27
CA SER A 164 -5.64 -4.29 -21.88
C SER A 164 -4.94 -3.99 -20.57
N VAL A 165 -4.81 -2.69 -20.24
CA VAL A 165 -4.24 -2.16 -18.99
C VAL A 165 -5.01 -2.70 -17.77
N PHE A 166 -6.34 -2.73 -17.83
CA PHE A 166 -7.20 -3.21 -16.75
C PHE A 166 -7.00 -4.70 -16.47
N TYR A 167 -6.78 -5.51 -17.51
CA TYR A 167 -6.61 -6.96 -17.37
C TYR A 167 -5.24 -7.36 -16.85
N VAL A 168 -4.19 -6.60 -17.19
CA VAL A 168 -2.83 -6.89 -16.72
C VAL A 168 -2.66 -6.46 -15.27
N PHE A 169 -3.13 -5.26 -14.91
CA PHE A 169 -3.04 -4.78 -13.53
C PHE A 169 -4.06 -5.42 -12.59
N GLY A 170 -5.24 -5.83 -13.08
CA GLY A 170 -6.23 -6.53 -12.27
C GLY A 170 -5.87 -7.98 -11.91
N LYS A 171 -4.87 -8.57 -12.59
CA LYS A 171 -4.37 -9.92 -12.28
C LYS A 171 -3.14 -9.94 -11.36
N LEU A 172 -2.51 -8.78 -11.13
CA LEU A 172 -1.28 -8.62 -10.35
C LEU A 172 -1.58 -8.44 -8.85
#